data_AF-A0A4Y2BHY7-F1
#
_entry.id   AF-A0A4Y2BHY7-F1
#
_cell.length_a   1.000
_cell.length_b   1.000
_cell.length_c   1.000
_cell.angle_alpha   90.00
_cell.angle_beta   90.00
_cell.angle_gamma   90.00
#
_symmetry.space_group_name_H-M   'P 1'
#
loop_
_entity.id
_entity.type
_entity.pdbx_description
1 polymer ?
#
loop_
_entity_poly.entity_id
_entity_poly.type
_entity_poly.pdbx_seq_one_letter_code
_entity_poly.pdbx_strand_id
1 'polypeptide(L)'
;MSLQNLSVIGYDGANVNTGWKGRVIRLLDTYIGRPLQWNISMLHTNELPLRHIIVEMNSCTKGPYSYSGRIGLLLKECENIKLSNLIKLTVLFILWI
;
A
#
# COMPACT_ATOMS: atom_id res chain seq x y z
N MET A 1 -1.96 12.02 -22.90
CA MET A 1 -3.25 11.94 -22.17
C MET A 1 -3.47 13.30 -21.54
N SER A 2 -4.56 14.01 -21.90
CA SER A 2 -4.86 15.32 -21.30
C SER A 2 -5.37 15.11 -19.88
N LEU A 3 -4.89 15.92 -18.93
CA LEU A 3 -5.35 15.91 -17.54
C LEU A 3 -6.86 16.16 -17.44
N GLN A 4 -7.44 16.85 -18.43
CA GLN A 4 -8.87 17.13 -18.51
C GLN A 4 -9.71 15.86 -18.67
N ASN A 5 -9.14 14.79 -19.24
CA ASN A 5 -9.83 13.52 -19.50
C ASN A 5 -9.65 12.49 -18.38
N LEU A 6 -8.99 12.83 -17.27
CA LEU A 6 -8.74 11.91 -16.16
C LEU A 6 -10.02 11.64 -15.38
N SER A 7 -10.66 10.48 -15.52
CA SER A 7 -11.92 10.18 -14.83
C SER A 7 -11.70 9.55 -13.45
N VAL A 8 -10.77 8.59 -13.37
CA VAL A 8 -10.50 7.76 -12.19
C VAL A 8 -9.03 7.87 -11.82
N ILE A 9 -8.73 7.89 -10.52
CA ILE A 9 -7.37 7.80 -10.02
C ILE A 9 -7.25 6.78 -8.90
N GLY A 10 -6.19 5.98 -8.98
CA GLY A 10 -5.85 4.95 -7.99
C GLY A 10 -4.89 5.49 -6.92
N TYR A 11 -5.17 5.21 -5.66
CA TYR A 11 -4.29 5.54 -4.52
C TYR A 11 -4.29 4.43 -3.47
N ASP A 12 -3.22 4.35 -2.67
CA ASP A 12 -3.30 3.62 -1.41
C ASP A 12 -4.23 4.35 -0.42
N GLY A 13 -4.80 3.60 0.53
CA GLY A 13 -5.70 4.13 1.55
C GLY A 13 -5.04 4.93 2.66
N ALA A 14 -3.75 5.28 2.56
CA ALA A 14 -3.05 5.95 3.64
C ALA A 14 -3.62 7.34 3.92
N ASN A 15 -3.58 7.75 5.19
CA ASN A 15 -4.10 9.04 5.65
C ASN A 15 -3.42 10.26 4.98
N VAL A 16 -2.20 10.10 4.47
CA VAL A 16 -1.50 11.14 3.69
C VAL A 16 -2.12 11.37 2.30
N ASN A 17 -2.84 10.38 1.77
CA ASN A 17 -3.49 10.42 0.47
C ASN A 17 -4.98 10.77 0.59
N THR A 18 -5.69 10.14 1.53
CA THR A 18 -7.16 10.17 1.63
C THR A 18 -7.74 11.19 2.62
N GLY A 19 -6.91 11.79 3.47
CA GLY A 19 -7.39 12.71 4.50
C GLY A 19 -8.12 13.95 3.96
N TRP A 20 -9.10 14.44 4.71
CA TRP A 20 -10.04 15.47 4.26
C TRP A 20 -9.45 16.88 4.05
N LYS A 21 -8.29 17.18 4.64
CA LYS A 21 -7.67 18.52 4.62
C LYS A 21 -6.30 18.50 3.95
N GLY A 22 -6.20 19.08 2.75
CA GLY A 22 -4.94 19.35 2.05
C GLY A 22 -4.11 18.11 1.74
N ARG A 23 -4.74 16.94 1.57
CA ARG A 23 -4.08 15.71 1.14
C ARG A 23 -4.04 15.60 -0.37
N VAL A 24 -3.25 14.65 -0.86
CA VAL A 24 -2.93 14.47 -2.28
C VAL A 24 -4.18 14.46 -3.15
N ILE A 25 -5.19 13.67 -2.79
CA ILE A 25 -6.45 13.56 -3.56
C ILE A 25 -7.18 14.91 -3.63
N ARG A 26 -7.32 15.59 -2.47
CA ARG A 26 -8.01 16.88 -2.39
C ARG A 26 -7.29 17.98 -3.17
N LEU A 27 -5.96 17.99 -3.13
CA LEU A 27 -5.14 18.91 -3.89
C LEU A 27 -5.28 18.66 -5.39
N LEU A 28 -5.33 17.39 -5.80
CA LEU A 28 -5.48 17.02 -7.19
C LEU A 28 -6.86 17.41 -7.75
N ASP A 29 -7.95 17.14 -7.01
CA ASP A 29 -9.30 17.58 -7.39
C ASP A 29 -9.37 19.10 -7.56
N THR A 30 -8.69 19.84 -6.67
CA THR A 30 -8.64 21.31 -6.72
C THR A 30 -7.83 21.80 -7.93
N TYR A 31 -6.71 21.15 -8.23
CA TYR A 31 -5.86 21.48 -9.38
C TYR A 31 -6.56 21.20 -10.71
N ILE A 32 -7.30 20.10 -10.79
CA ILE A 32 -8.07 19.73 -11.99
C ILE A 32 -9.36 20.56 -12.09
N GLY A 33 -9.86 21.10 -10.97
CA GLY A 33 -11.06 21.93 -10.92
C GLY A 33 -12.37 21.14 -10.98
N ARG A 34 -12.34 19.83 -10.75
CA ARG A 34 -13.52 18.97 -10.65
C ARG A 34 -13.26 17.74 -9.77
N PRO A 35 -14.31 17.13 -9.19
CA PRO A 35 -14.15 15.87 -8.46
C PRO A 35 -13.73 14.73 -9.40
N LEU A 36 -12.71 13.97 -9.00
CA LEU A 36 -12.34 12.70 -9.61
C LEU A 36 -13.05 11.53 -8.93
N GLN A 37 -13.23 10.42 -9.65
CA GLN A 37 -13.54 9.15 -8.99
C GLN A 37 -12.28 8.55 -8.37
N TRP A 38 -12.37 8.13 -7.11
CA TRP A 38 -11.23 7.59 -6.38
C TRP A 38 -11.35 6.07 -6.31
N ASN A 39 -10.33 5.37 -6.81
CA ASN A 39 -10.14 3.94 -6.59
C ASN A 39 -9.11 3.76 -5.46
N ILE A 40 -9.59 3.67 -4.23
CA ILE A 40 -8.72 3.64 -3.05
C ILE A 40 -8.51 2.20 -2.62
N SER A 41 -7.25 1.81 -2.49
CA SER A 41 -6.91 0.50 -1.94
C SER A 41 -7.25 0.43 -0.45
N MET A 42 -7.97 -0.63 -0.07
CA MET A 42 -8.33 -0.93 1.31
C MET A 42 -7.24 -1.75 2.03
N LEU A 43 -6.00 -1.77 1.53
CA LEU A 43 -4.88 -2.49 2.17
C LEU A 43 -4.75 -2.16 3.67
N HIS A 44 -4.98 -0.90 4.06
CA HIS A 44 -4.87 -0.44 5.44
C HIS A 44 -6.09 -0.72 6.33
N THR A 45 -7.23 -1.18 5.79
CA THR A 45 -8.43 -1.40 6.64
C THR A 45 -8.29 -2.61 7.54
N ASN A 46 -7.51 -3.59 7.12
CA ASN A 46 -7.19 -4.76 7.92
C ASN A 46 -6.08 -4.48 8.94
N GLU A 47 -5.34 -3.37 8.84
CA GLU A 47 -4.20 -3.10 9.71
C GLU A 47 -4.60 -2.85 11.16
N LEU A 48 -5.69 -2.12 11.40
CA LEU A 48 -6.18 -1.85 12.76
C LEU A 48 -6.66 -3.12 13.48
N PRO A 49 -7.60 -3.91 12.93
CA PRO A 49 -8.05 -5.13 13.59
C PRO A 49 -6.94 -6.19 13.70
N LEU A 50 -6.02 -6.24 12.73
CA LEU A 50 -4.91 -7.20 12.75
C LEU A 50 -3.64 -6.63 13.39
N ARG A 51 -3.68 -5.43 14.00
CA ARG A 51 -2.48 -4.73 14.47
C ARG A 51 -1.62 -5.60 15.39
N HIS A 52 -2.25 -6.32 16.31
CA HIS A 52 -1.55 -7.21 17.24
C HIS A 52 -0.81 -8.34 16.50
N ILE A 53 -1.48 -8.97 15.53
CA ILE A 53 -0.91 -10.04 14.70
C ILE A 53 0.22 -9.48 13.83
N ILE A 54 0.00 -8.32 13.20
CA ILE A 54 1.00 -7.65 12.36
C ILE A 54 2.24 -7.29 13.19
N VAL A 55 2.07 -6.75 14.39
CA VAL A 55 3.18 -6.42 15.29
C VAL A 55 3.93 -7.67 15.74
N GLU A 56 3.23 -8.75 16.11
CA GLU A 56 3.87 -10.03 16.46
C GLU A 56 4.64 -10.62 15.28
N MET A 57 4.03 -10.62 14.09
CA MET A 57 4.60 -11.25 12.90
C MET A 57 5.75 -10.45 12.28
N ASN A 58 5.67 -9.12 12.29
CA ASN A 58 6.74 -8.25 11.77
C ASN A 58 7.83 -7.95 12.81
N SER A 59 7.48 -7.97 14.11
CA SER A 59 8.34 -7.54 15.23
C SER A 59 8.97 -6.15 15.03
N CYS A 60 9.89 -5.75 15.91
CA CYS A 60 10.62 -4.49 15.78
C CYS A 60 11.80 -4.66 14.80
N THR A 61 11.77 -3.95 13.67
CA THR A 61 12.93 -3.87 12.78
C THR A 61 14.04 -3.05 13.45
N LYS A 62 15.16 -3.70 13.81
CA LYS A 62 16.30 -3.02 14.46
C LYS A 62 17.28 -2.35 13.48
N GLY A 63 16.93 -2.31 12.20
CA GLY A 63 17.83 -1.94 11.10
C GLY A 63 17.49 -2.68 9.79
N PRO A 64 18.08 -2.25 8.65
CA PRO A 64 17.70 -2.70 7.29
C PRO A 64 17.92 -4.21 7.02
N TYR A 65 18.79 -4.86 7.80
CA TYR A 65 19.09 -6.29 7.67
C TYR A 65 18.73 -7.11 8.92
N SER A 66 18.13 -6.47 9.91
CA SER A 66 17.81 -7.09 11.20
C SER A 66 16.31 -7.28 11.31
N TYR A 67 15.83 -8.29 10.60
CA TYR A 67 14.48 -8.80 10.69
C TYR A 67 14.39 -9.78 11.86
N SER A 68 13.63 -9.44 12.90
CA SER A 68 13.40 -10.34 14.05
C SER A 68 12.02 -11.01 14.05
N GLY A 69 11.15 -10.66 13.11
CA GLY A 69 9.77 -11.11 13.08
C GLY A 69 9.65 -12.40 12.30
N ARG A 70 8.63 -13.21 12.60
CA ARG A 70 8.38 -14.46 11.87
C ARG A 70 8.34 -14.23 10.35
N ILE A 71 7.69 -13.17 9.88
CA ILE A 71 7.69 -12.83 8.45
C ILE A 71 9.10 -12.48 7.99
N GLY A 72 9.77 -11.58 8.69
CA GLY A 72 11.08 -11.09 8.28
C GLY A 72 12.17 -12.17 8.25
N LEU A 73 12.06 -13.20 9.09
CA LEU A 73 12.91 -14.40 9.02
C LEU A 73 12.63 -15.25 7.77
N LEU A 74 11.34 -15.43 7.41
CA LEU A 74 10.96 -16.11 6.17
C LEU A 74 11.41 -15.31 4.93
N LEU A 75 11.43 -13.97 5.01
CA LEU A 75 11.90 -13.12 3.91
C LEU A 75 13.40 -13.27 3.63
N LYS A 76 14.21 -13.73 4.58
CA LYS A 76 15.62 -14.04 4.32
C LYS A 76 15.78 -15.14 3.27
N GLU A 77 14.81 -16.05 3.19
CA GLU A 77 14.77 -17.08 2.15
C GLU A 77 14.27 -16.52 0.81
N CYS A 78 13.49 -15.43 0.82
CA CYS A 78 13.00 -14.76 -0.37
C CYS A 78 14.10 -14.09 -1.20
N GLU A 79 15.26 -13.77 -0.63
CA GLU A 79 16.39 -13.19 -1.36
C GLU A 79 16.90 -14.14 -2.47
N ASN A 80 16.68 -15.45 -2.30
CA ASN A 80 17.00 -16.48 -3.29
C ASN A 80 15.86 -16.78 -4.27
N ILE A 81 14.68 -16.19 -4.07
CA ILE A 81 13.51 -16.39 -4.94
C ILE A 81 13.67 -15.49 -6.17
N LYS A 82 13.52 -16.08 -7.36
CA LYS A 82 13.51 -15.32 -8.61
C LYS A 82 12.45 -14.23 -8.57
N LEU A 83 12.84 -13.00 -8.91
CA LEU A 83 11.96 -11.83 -8.95
C LEU A 83 10.66 -12.07 -9.77
N SER A 84 10.72 -12.89 -10.81
CA SER A 84 9.56 -13.30 -11.62
C SER A 84 8.49 -14.06 -10.83
N ASN A 85 8.86 -14.79 -9.78
CA ASN A 85 7.93 -15.48 -8.89
C ASN A 85 7.38 -14.55 -7.81
N LEU A 86 8.20 -13.60 -7.33
CA LEU A 86 7.77 -12.59 -6.36
C LEU A 86 6.70 -11.66 -6.96
N ILE A 87 6.90 -11.21 -8.20
CA ILE A 87 5.93 -10.37 -8.92
C ILE A 87 4.58 -11.08 -9.08
N LYS A 88 4.58 -12.40 -9.33
CA LYS A 88 3.33 -13.18 -9.43
C LYS A 88 2.56 -13.21 -8.11
N LEU A 89 3.25 -13.37 -6.98
CA LEU A 89 2.66 -13.33 -5.64
C LEU A 89 2.09 -11.95 -5.30
N THR A 90 2.83 -10.89 -5.61
CA THR A 90 2.39 -9.50 -5.38
C THR A 90 1.16 -9.17 -6.21
N VAL A 91 1.12 -9.58 -7.48
CA VAL A 91 -0.05 -9.40 -8.36
C VAL A 91 -1.26 -10.18 -7.83
N LEU A 92 -1.07 -11.40 -7.32
CA LEU A 92 -2.14 -12.17 -6.69
C LEU A 92 -2.71 -11.51 -5.43
N PHE A 93 -1.86 -10.92 -4.59
CA PHE A 93 -2.29 -10.23 -3.37
C PHE A 93 -3.01 -8.90 -3.66
N ILE A 94 -2.57 -8.18 -4.70
CA ILE A 94 -3.22 -6.94 -5.16
C ILE A 94 -4.54 -7.23 -5.87
N LEU A 95 -4.70 -8.39 -6.53
CA LEU A 95 -5.95 -8.81 -7.17
C LEU A 95 -7.00 -9.36 -6.19
N TRP A 96 -6.63 -9.63 -4.94
CA TRP A 96 -7.52 -10.19 -3.91
C TRP A 96 -7.94 -9.18 -2.83
N ILE A 97 -7.58 -7.91 -3.01
CA ILE A 97 -8.06 -6.74 -2.26
C ILE A 97 -8.74 -5.79 -3.24
#